data_AF-J3AK53-F1
#
_entry.id   AF-J3AK53-F1
#
_cell.length_a   1.000
_cell.length_b   1.000
_cell.length_c   1.000
_cell.angle_alpha   90.00
_cell.angle_beta   90.00
_cell.angle_gamma   90.00
#
_symmetry.space_group_name_H-M   'P 1'
#
loop_
_entity.id
_entity.type
_entity.pdbx_description
1 polymer ?
#
loop_
_entity_poly.entity_id
_entity_poly.type
_entity_poly.pdbx_seq_one_letter_code
_entity_poly.pdbx_strand_id
1 'polypeptide(L)'
;MAPEDGDYEIGVAGDDGMRLFLDGEKVVDDWTTGAERYHGVKRRLKQGERLSVRIDYYQGGGERSLRLTWRRPAELRAAAKLAQAQRDLIVSTYLPKGADWYDFWSNERHAGGKTVSRPAPLEILPLYVRAGSIMPMGPAVQFATEHPEAPYEIRIYPGADARFTIYEDDNETYAYEKGQRATYDLVWNDQARTLSVGARQGSFPGMIQKRQLNLVLVAPGKGAGAQSAPVDRQILYDGEPKVVRF
;
A
#
# COMPACT_ATOMS: atom_id res chain seq x y z
N MET A 1 26.55 -5.05 -37.69
CA MET A 1 26.57 -6.44 -38.19
C MET A 1 25.87 -7.31 -37.17
N ALA A 2 24.94 -8.17 -37.58
CA ALA A 2 24.19 -9.03 -36.69
C ALA A 2 25.11 -10.13 -36.11
N PRO A 3 25.21 -10.27 -34.78
CA PRO A 3 26.06 -11.30 -34.17
C PRO A 3 25.46 -12.72 -34.19
N GLU A 4 24.15 -12.86 -34.43
CA GLU A 4 23.44 -14.15 -34.44
C GLU A 4 22.27 -14.14 -35.44
N ASP A 5 21.77 -15.32 -35.79
CA ASP A 5 20.55 -15.47 -36.58
C ASP A 5 19.31 -15.19 -35.73
N GLY A 6 18.32 -14.48 -36.29
CA GLY A 6 16.97 -14.43 -35.73
C GLY A 6 16.30 -13.06 -35.82
N ASP A 7 15.21 -12.92 -35.07
CA ASP A 7 14.47 -11.66 -34.98
C ASP A 7 15.14 -10.71 -33.99
N TYR A 8 15.49 -9.53 -34.47
CA TYR A 8 15.93 -8.40 -33.68
C TYR A 8 14.76 -7.44 -33.49
N GLU A 9 14.59 -6.86 -32.31
CA GLU A 9 13.74 -5.68 -32.13
C GLU A 9 14.66 -4.47 -32.25
N ILE A 10 14.42 -3.57 -33.21
CA ILE A 10 15.22 -2.37 -33.43
C ILE A 10 14.29 -1.18 -33.38
N GLY A 11 14.63 -0.19 -32.56
CA GLY A 11 13.75 0.95 -32.34
C GLY A 11 14.49 2.20 -31.95
N VAL A 12 13.75 3.29 -31.93
CA VAL A 12 14.22 4.61 -31.52
C VAL A 12 13.33 5.10 -30.37
N ALA A 13 13.95 5.63 -29.33
CA ALA A 13 13.27 6.41 -28.31
C ALA A 13 13.74 7.86 -28.43
N GLY A 14 12.82 8.82 -28.46
CA GLY A 14 13.21 10.23 -28.54
C GLY A 14 12.10 11.16 -28.10
N ASP A 15 12.50 12.36 -27.70
CA ASP A 15 11.60 13.49 -27.48
C ASP A 15 11.26 14.17 -28.81
N ASP A 16 10.05 14.71 -28.96
CA ASP A 16 9.57 15.29 -30.21
C ASP A 16 9.68 14.30 -31.41
N GLY A 17 10.13 14.77 -32.58
CA GLY A 17 10.01 14.01 -33.82
C GLY A 17 11.21 13.12 -34.11
N MET A 18 10.91 11.88 -34.48
CA MET A 18 11.87 10.85 -34.86
C MET A 18 11.37 10.01 -36.04
N ARG A 19 12.28 9.64 -36.93
CA ARG A 19 12.07 8.62 -37.96
C ARG A 19 13.22 7.64 -37.93
N LEU A 20 12.92 6.35 -38.06
CA LEU A 20 13.92 5.29 -38.16
C LEU A 20 13.84 4.68 -39.55
N PHE A 21 15.01 4.52 -40.17
CA PHE A 21 15.17 3.85 -41.45
C PHE A 21 16.13 2.67 -41.29
N LEU A 22 15.72 1.52 -41.81
CA LEU A 22 16.52 0.29 -41.87
C LEU A 22 16.70 -0.10 -43.33
N ASP A 23 17.94 -0.19 -43.81
CA ASP A 23 18.28 -0.38 -45.25
C ASP A 23 17.56 0.60 -46.20
N GLY A 24 17.36 1.84 -45.72
CA GLY A 24 16.67 2.90 -46.47
C GLY A 24 15.14 2.86 -46.38
N GLU A 25 14.54 1.77 -45.88
CA GLU A 25 13.10 1.66 -45.63
C GLU A 25 12.72 2.41 -44.35
N LYS A 26 11.74 3.31 -44.40
CA LYS A 26 11.23 4.03 -43.22
C LYS A 26 10.33 3.10 -42.40
N VAL A 27 10.81 2.67 -41.24
CA VAL A 27 10.11 1.72 -40.36
C VAL A 27 9.46 2.39 -39.14
N VAL A 28 9.86 3.62 -38.82
CA VAL A 28 9.19 4.49 -37.84
C VAL A 28 9.01 5.87 -38.45
N ASP A 29 7.83 6.46 -38.29
CA ASP A 29 7.51 7.82 -38.69
C ASP A 29 6.63 8.51 -37.63
N ASP A 30 7.27 9.10 -36.63
CA ASP A 30 6.62 9.95 -35.63
C ASP A 30 7.25 11.33 -35.68
N TRP A 31 6.65 12.25 -36.46
CA TRP A 31 7.17 13.61 -36.64
C TRP A 31 6.40 14.65 -35.82
N THR A 32 6.04 14.29 -34.59
CA THR A 32 5.19 15.10 -33.71
C THR A 32 5.94 15.64 -32.49
N THR A 33 5.52 16.81 -31.98
CA THR A 33 6.06 17.39 -30.75
C THR A 33 5.41 16.75 -29.53
N GLY A 34 6.22 16.42 -28.51
CA GLY A 34 5.77 15.88 -27.23
C GLY A 34 6.84 15.04 -26.54
N ALA A 35 6.57 14.65 -25.29
CA ALA A 35 7.46 13.90 -24.38
C ALA A 35 8.03 12.60 -24.97
N GLU A 36 9.19 12.14 -24.49
CA GLU A 36 9.88 10.92 -24.99
C GLU A 36 8.95 9.71 -25.25
N ARG A 37 9.00 9.18 -26.48
CA ARG A 37 8.26 7.99 -26.92
C ARG A 37 9.21 6.95 -27.51
N TYR A 38 8.87 5.68 -27.36
CA TYR A 38 9.58 4.57 -27.97
C TYR A 38 8.77 3.97 -29.11
N HIS A 39 9.42 3.77 -30.26
CA HIS A 39 8.90 3.03 -31.41
C HIS A 39 9.92 2.01 -31.89
N GLY A 40 9.48 0.80 -32.23
CA GLY A 40 10.37 -0.26 -32.70
C GLY A 40 9.69 -1.26 -33.62
N VAL A 41 10.50 -1.96 -34.41
CA VAL A 41 10.05 -3.02 -35.32
C VAL A 41 10.88 -4.28 -35.12
N LYS A 42 10.29 -5.43 -35.45
CA LYS A 42 11.04 -6.68 -35.56
C LYS A 42 11.64 -6.81 -36.96
N ARG A 43 12.96 -7.04 -37.03
CA ARG A 43 13.70 -7.31 -38.26
C ARG A 43 14.45 -8.63 -38.11
N ARG A 44 14.18 -9.58 -39.01
CA ARG A 44 14.92 -10.84 -39.05
C ARG A 44 16.24 -10.63 -39.79
N LEU A 45 17.35 -11.02 -39.18
CA LEU A 45 18.69 -10.89 -39.75
C LEU A 45 19.43 -12.23 -39.67
N LYS A 46 20.41 -12.41 -40.56
CA LYS A 46 21.39 -13.50 -40.53
C LYS A 46 22.68 -13.07 -39.85
N GLN A 47 23.35 -14.00 -39.17
CA GLN A 47 24.66 -13.77 -38.58
C GLN A 47 25.63 -13.25 -39.66
N GLY A 48 26.33 -12.17 -39.34
CA GLY A 48 27.23 -11.50 -40.28
C GLY A 48 26.55 -10.50 -41.22
N GLU A 49 25.21 -10.45 -41.25
CA GLU A 49 24.47 -9.49 -42.06
C GLU A 49 24.69 -8.07 -41.56
N ARG A 50 24.90 -7.12 -42.49
CA ARG A 50 25.07 -5.70 -42.18
C ARG A 50 23.77 -4.98 -42.48
N LEU A 51 23.17 -4.43 -41.43
CA LEU A 51 21.98 -3.58 -41.51
C LEU A 51 22.40 -2.11 -41.50
N SER A 52 21.95 -1.34 -42.48
CA SER A 52 22.14 0.11 -42.48
C SER A 52 21.06 0.78 -41.63
N VAL A 53 21.46 1.70 -40.76
CA VAL A 53 20.53 2.42 -39.86
C VAL A 53 20.68 3.92 -40.07
N ARG A 54 19.56 4.60 -40.29
CA ARG A 54 19.49 6.08 -40.29
C ARG A 54 18.36 6.52 -39.38
N ILE A 55 18.61 7.60 -38.64
CA ILE A 55 17.60 8.27 -37.83
C ILE A 55 17.52 9.72 -38.26
N ASP A 56 16.30 10.19 -38.53
CA ASP A 56 16.04 11.62 -38.60
C ASP A 56 15.40 12.04 -37.27
N TYR A 57 15.82 13.17 -36.70
CA TYR A 57 15.38 13.64 -35.40
C TYR A 57 15.23 15.16 -35.41
N TYR A 58 14.23 15.68 -34.70
CA TYR A 58 14.14 17.10 -34.38
C TYR A 58 13.76 17.32 -32.92
N GLN A 59 14.21 18.45 -32.37
CA GLN A 59 13.73 18.99 -31.10
C GLN A 59 13.14 20.38 -31.31
N GLY A 60 11.91 20.59 -30.86
CA GLY A 60 11.17 21.84 -30.92
C GLY A 60 11.35 22.73 -29.67
N GLY A 61 11.71 22.17 -28.52
CA GLY A 61 12.02 22.92 -27.29
C GLY A 61 12.09 22.03 -26.05
N GLY A 62 12.53 22.52 -24.89
CA GLY A 62 12.63 21.70 -23.67
C GLY A 62 13.84 20.74 -23.63
N GLU A 63 13.69 19.58 -23.02
CA GLU A 63 14.75 18.58 -22.84
C GLU A 63 14.93 17.70 -24.09
N ARG A 64 16.17 17.52 -24.58
CA ARG A 64 16.43 16.68 -25.76
C ARG A 64 16.80 15.25 -25.36
N SER A 65 16.13 14.26 -25.94
CA SER A 65 16.54 12.85 -25.84
C SER A 65 16.41 12.14 -27.19
N LEU A 66 17.40 11.30 -27.49
CA LEU A 66 17.37 10.39 -28.62
C LEU A 66 18.22 9.16 -28.30
N ARG A 67 17.66 7.97 -28.45
CA ARG A 67 18.30 6.68 -28.25
C ARG A 67 17.92 5.73 -29.37
N LEU A 68 18.92 5.27 -30.13
CA LEU A 68 18.80 4.02 -30.88
C LEU A 68 18.84 2.86 -29.89
N THR A 69 17.93 1.92 -30.04
CA THR A 69 17.82 0.73 -29.20
C THR A 69 17.72 -0.50 -30.07
N TRP A 70 18.24 -1.62 -29.56
CA TRP A 70 17.99 -2.92 -30.15
C TRP A 70 17.97 -4.01 -29.08
N ARG A 71 17.21 -5.08 -29.33
CA ARG A 71 17.30 -6.34 -28.61
C ARG A 71 17.61 -7.46 -29.58
N ARG A 72 18.58 -8.30 -29.20
CA ARG A 72 19.00 -9.47 -29.96
C ARG A 72 18.00 -10.63 -29.83
N PRO A 73 18.01 -11.60 -30.76
CA PRO A 73 17.20 -12.81 -30.64
C PRO A 73 17.34 -13.52 -29.28
N ALA A 74 18.56 -13.66 -28.76
CA ALA A 74 18.79 -14.24 -27.43
C ALA A 74 18.17 -13.40 -26.30
N GLU A 75 18.25 -12.07 -26.38
CA GLU A 75 17.71 -11.16 -25.37
C GLU A 75 16.18 -11.14 -25.40
N LEU A 76 15.55 -11.17 -26.58
CA LEU A 76 14.11 -11.30 -26.72
C LEU A 76 13.59 -12.62 -26.14
N ARG A 77 14.29 -13.73 -26.40
CA ARG A 77 13.98 -15.04 -25.79
C ARG A 77 14.14 -15.00 -24.27
N ALA A 78 15.21 -14.38 -23.76
CA ALA A 78 15.43 -14.23 -22.33
C ALA A 78 14.33 -13.37 -21.67
N ALA A 79 13.96 -12.24 -22.29
CA ALA A 79 12.90 -11.37 -21.82
C ALA A 79 11.53 -12.06 -21.81
N ALA A 80 11.20 -12.81 -22.87
CA ALA A 80 9.96 -13.60 -22.92
C ALA A 80 9.92 -14.67 -21.83
N LYS A 81 11.04 -15.34 -21.57
CA LYS A 81 11.16 -16.31 -20.48
C LYS A 81 10.96 -15.66 -19.11
N LEU A 82 11.52 -14.47 -18.88
CA LEU A 82 11.32 -13.72 -17.63
C LEU A 82 9.89 -13.22 -17.47
N ALA A 83 9.25 -12.77 -18.55
CA ALA A 83 7.85 -12.32 -18.54
C ALA A 83 6.88 -13.47 -18.21
N GLN A 84 7.22 -14.69 -18.62
CA GLN A 84 6.47 -15.90 -18.31
C GLN A 84 6.88 -16.56 -16.99
N ALA A 85 7.99 -16.13 -16.37
CA ALA A 85 8.43 -16.71 -15.11
C ALA A 85 7.42 -16.37 -14.01
N GLN A 86 6.92 -17.39 -13.33
CA GLN A 86 6.07 -17.22 -12.17
C GLN A 86 6.87 -16.48 -11.09
N ARG A 87 6.39 -15.30 -10.70
CA ARG A 87 6.98 -14.55 -9.59
C ARG A 87 6.60 -15.23 -8.29
N ASP A 88 7.58 -15.46 -7.43
CA ASP A 88 7.30 -15.85 -6.06
C ASP A 88 6.81 -14.61 -5.31
N LEU A 89 5.50 -14.58 -5.06
CA LEU A 89 4.83 -13.52 -4.31
C LEU A 89 4.62 -13.95 -2.85
N ILE A 90 5.29 -14.99 -2.37
CA ILE A 90 5.18 -15.44 -1.00
C ILE A 90 6.22 -14.70 -0.15
N VAL A 91 5.75 -14.06 0.92
CA VAL A 91 6.61 -13.51 1.96
C VAL A 91 6.52 -14.40 3.20
N SER A 92 7.69 -14.77 3.73
CA SER A 92 7.81 -15.52 4.97
C SER A 92 8.09 -14.56 6.13
N THR A 93 7.22 -14.55 7.14
CA THR A 93 7.27 -13.64 8.29
C THR A 93 7.36 -14.43 9.58
N TYR A 94 8.42 -14.22 10.35
CA TYR A 94 8.51 -14.77 11.70
C TYR A 94 7.59 -14.01 12.65
N LEU A 95 6.69 -14.74 13.31
CA LEU A 95 5.80 -14.21 14.34
C LEU A 95 6.45 -14.46 15.71
N PRO A 96 6.81 -13.42 16.48
CA PRO A 96 7.46 -13.60 17.78
C PRO A 96 6.65 -14.46 18.75
N LYS A 97 7.37 -15.29 19.52
CA LYS A 97 6.79 -16.06 20.64
C LYS A 97 6.25 -15.14 21.74
N GLY A 98 5.34 -15.65 22.57
CA GLY A 98 4.79 -14.94 23.74
C GLY A 98 3.49 -14.19 23.48
N ALA A 99 2.94 -14.29 22.28
CA ALA A 99 1.57 -13.92 21.96
C ALA A 99 1.12 -14.68 20.70
N ASP A 100 -0.18 -14.76 20.51
CA ASP A 100 -0.75 -15.07 19.21
C ASP A 100 -0.85 -13.79 18.37
N TRP A 101 -1.03 -13.98 17.07
CA TRP A 101 -1.04 -12.92 16.07
C TRP A 101 -2.22 -13.12 15.14
N TYR A 102 -2.80 -12.03 14.66
CA TYR A 102 -3.91 -12.02 13.71
C TYR A 102 -3.40 -11.49 12.38
N ASP A 103 -3.58 -12.23 11.28
CA ASP A 103 -3.40 -11.68 9.94
C ASP A 103 -4.40 -10.53 9.76
N PHE A 104 -3.91 -9.30 9.52
CA PHE A 104 -4.75 -8.11 9.48
C PHE A 104 -5.84 -8.17 8.41
N TRP A 105 -5.58 -8.85 7.29
CA TRP A 105 -6.46 -8.86 6.12
C TRP A 105 -7.57 -9.91 6.19
N SER A 106 -7.37 -10.96 6.99
CA SER A 106 -8.31 -12.09 7.13
C SER A 106 -8.80 -12.30 8.56
N ASN A 107 -8.11 -11.73 9.54
CA ASN A 107 -8.21 -12.03 10.96
C ASN A 107 -7.99 -13.51 11.31
N GLU A 108 -7.32 -14.27 10.45
CA GLU A 108 -6.83 -15.60 10.81
C GLU A 108 -5.84 -15.49 11.98
N ARG A 109 -6.03 -16.31 13.02
CA ARG A 109 -5.16 -16.33 14.20
C ARG A 109 -4.03 -17.34 14.01
N HIS A 110 -2.81 -16.91 14.28
CA HIS A 110 -1.61 -17.72 14.26
C HIS A 110 -0.94 -17.72 15.63
N ALA A 111 -0.51 -18.89 16.09
CA ALA A 111 0.38 -18.98 17.25
C ALA A 111 1.72 -18.29 16.98
N GLY A 112 2.27 -17.61 17.97
CA GLY A 112 3.63 -17.06 17.91
C GLY A 112 4.73 -18.13 17.98
N GLY A 113 5.96 -17.72 17.72
CA GLY A 113 7.15 -18.57 17.74
C GLY A 113 7.38 -19.37 16.46
N LYS A 114 6.70 -19.03 15.37
CA LYS A 114 6.83 -19.70 14.07
C LYS A 114 6.87 -18.70 12.93
N THR A 115 7.44 -19.13 11.81
CA THR A 115 7.36 -18.41 10.54
C THR A 115 6.08 -18.80 9.81
N VAL A 116 5.34 -17.81 9.33
CA VAL A 116 4.16 -17.99 8.47
C VAL A 116 4.49 -17.49 7.07
N SER A 117 3.95 -18.16 6.06
CA SER A 117 4.11 -17.78 4.66
C SER A 117 2.80 -17.26 4.12
N ARG A 118 2.83 -16.08 3.51
CA ARG A 118 1.62 -15.39 3.01
C ARG A 118 1.82 -14.92 1.57
N PRO A 119 0.84 -15.14 0.67
CA PRO A 119 0.77 -14.42 -0.59
C PRO A 119 0.67 -12.91 -0.36
N ALA A 120 1.65 -12.19 -0.90
CA ALA A 120 1.78 -10.75 -0.91
C ALA A 120 1.82 -10.26 -2.37
N PRO A 121 0.69 -10.33 -3.10
CA PRO A 121 0.57 -9.60 -4.36
C PRO A 121 0.81 -8.10 -4.13
N LEU A 122 0.99 -7.34 -5.21
CA LEU A 122 1.38 -5.93 -5.15
C LEU A 122 0.49 -5.07 -4.22
N GLU A 123 -0.77 -5.43 -4.08
CA GLU A 123 -1.77 -4.74 -3.24
C GLU A 123 -1.80 -5.16 -1.76
N ILE A 124 -1.04 -6.18 -1.35
CA ILE A 124 -1.09 -6.74 0.01
C ILE A 124 0.31 -6.75 0.63
N LEU A 125 0.45 -5.98 1.72
CA LEU A 125 1.58 -6.11 2.64
C LEU A 125 1.28 -7.17 3.71
N PRO A 126 2.18 -8.13 4.01
CA PRO A 126 2.04 -9.01 5.17
C PRO A 126 2.03 -8.18 6.46
N LEU A 127 0.87 -8.15 7.13
CA LEU A 127 0.65 -7.36 8.33
C LEU A 127 -0.08 -8.21 9.36
N TYR A 128 0.46 -8.25 10.57
CA TYR A 128 -0.06 -9.06 11.66
C TYR A 128 -0.25 -8.22 12.92
N VAL A 129 -1.41 -8.35 13.56
CA VAL A 129 -1.78 -7.64 14.78
C VAL A 129 -1.59 -8.58 15.97
N ARG A 130 -0.91 -8.12 17.02
CA ARG A 130 -0.67 -8.94 18.22
C ARG A 130 -1.97 -9.13 19.00
N ALA A 131 -2.26 -10.34 19.46
CA ALA A 131 -3.34 -10.60 20.42
C ALA A 131 -3.18 -9.73 21.68
N GLY A 132 -4.29 -9.22 22.21
CA GLY A 132 -4.29 -8.21 23.27
C GLY A 132 -3.94 -6.82 22.75
N SER A 133 -4.43 -6.47 21.56
CA SER A 133 -4.33 -5.12 20.99
C SER A 133 -5.71 -4.48 20.88
N ILE A 134 -5.78 -3.18 21.14
CA ILE A 134 -6.96 -2.34 20.88
C ILE A 134 -6.54 -1.35 19.79
N MET A 135 -7.27 -1.33 18.68
CA MET A 135 -6.98 -0.52 17.50
C MET A 135 -8.17 0.42 17.23
N PRO A 136 -8.05 1.71 17.59
CA PRO A 136 -8.99 2.73 17.19
C PRO A 136 -8.83 3.05 15.70
N MET A 137 -9.95 3.14 15.00
CA MET A 137 -10.04 3.44 13.58
C MET A 137 -11.06 4.58 13.39
N GLY A 138 -10.78 5.48 12.44
CA GLY A 138 -11.72 6.51 11.98
C GLY A 138 -12.35 6.15 10.64
N PRO A 139 -13.28 6.98 10.13
CA PRO A 139 -13.78 6.84 8.76
C PRO A 139 -12.67 7.14 7.74
N ALA A 140 -12.91 6.77 6.48
CA ALA A 140 -12.09 7.28 5.39
C ALA A 140 -12.27 8.80 5.26
N VAL A 141 -11.16 9.54 5.28
CA VAL A 141 -11.11 11.00 5.15
C VAL A 141 -10.01 11.40 4.16
N GLN A 142 -10.14 12.58 3.57
CA GLN A 142 -9.14 13.18 2.67
C GLN A 142 -8.08 13.98 3.43
N PHE A 143 -8.41 14.46 4.63
CA PHE A 143 -7.50 15.20 5.51
C PHE A 143 -7.88 15.00 6.98
N ALA A 144 -6.92 15.23 7.91
CA ALA A 144 -7.02 14.81 9.31
C ALA A 144 -8.25 15.35 10.07
N THR A 145 -8.71 16.55 9.72
CA THR A 145 -9.78 17.29 10.43
C THR A 145 -11.08 17.38 9.62
N GLU A 146 -11.29 16.53 8.62
CA GLU A 146 -12.49 16.58 7.75
C GLU A 146 -13.79 16.27 8.50
N HIS A 147 -13.76 15.23 9.35
CA HIS A 147 -14.91 14.77 10.15
C HIS A 147 -14.51 14.52 11.61
N PRO A 148 -14.16 15.58 12.37
CA PRO A 148 -13.66 15.43 13.74
C PRO A 148 -14.70 14.80 14.68
N GLU A 149 -15.98 14.92 14.39
CA GLU A 149 -17.12 14.36 15.14
C GLU A 149 -17.40 12.88 14.83
N ALA A 150 -16.75 12.30 13.83
CA ALA A 150 -17.07 10.97 13.36
C ALA A 150 -16.95 9.90 14.46
N PRO A 151 -17.75 8.83 14.41
CA PRO A 151 -17.60 7.70 15.32
C PRO A 151 -16.21 7.07 15.22
N TYR A 152 -15.70 6.59 16.34
CA TYR A 152 -14.52 5.72 16.34
C TYR A 152 -14.96 4.26 16.27
N GLU A 153 -14.34 3.50 15.38
CA GLU A 153 -14.41 2.04 15.39
C GLU A 153 -13.26 1.51 16.26
N ILE A 154 -13.61 0.86 17.36
CA ILE A 154 -12.64 0.30 18.31
C ILE A 154 -12.58 -1.20 18.10
N ARG A 155 -11.53 -1.67 17.42
CA ARG A 155 -11.28 -3.10 17.22
C ARG A 155 -10.49 -3.66 18.38
N ILE A 156 -11.00 -4.72 18.98
CA ILE A 156 -10.37 -5.45 20.07
C ILE A 156 -9.93 -6.80 19.50
N TYR A 157 -8.62 -7.06 19.53
CA TYR A 157 -8.02 -8.33 19.13
C TYR A 157 -7.85 -9.22 20.36
N PRO A 158 -8.75 -10.18 20.61
CA PRO A 158 -8.75 -10.96 21.84
C PRO A 158 -7.53 -11.89 21.97
N GLY A 159 -7.39 -12.53 23.13
CA GLY A 159 -6.34 -13.51 23.43
C GLY A 159 -5.32 -13.05 24.47
N ALA A 160 -5.40 -11.80 24.91
CA ALA A 160 -4.70 -11.27 26.09
C ALA A 160 -5.38 -9.96 26.53
N ASP A 161 -5.15 -9.56 27.78
CA ASP A 161 -5.55 -8.23 28.26
C ASP A 161 -4.84 -7.14 27.46
N ALA A 162 -5.48 -5.98 27.34
CA ALA A 162 -4.95 -4.88 26.54
C ALA A 162 -5.27 -3.53 27.18
N ARG A 163 -4.42 -2.54 26.92
CA ARG A 163 -4.67 -1.13 27.24
C ARG A 163 -4.25 -0.25 26.08
N PHE A 164 -5.07 0.73 25.77
CA PHE A 164 -4.77 1.78 24.80
C PHE A 164 -5.27 3.12 25.36
N THR A 165 -4.46 4.17 25.27
CA THR A 165 -4.88 5.51 25.67
C THR A 165 -5.21 6.32 24.42
N ILE A 166 -6.46 6.74 24.28
CA ILE A 166 -6.85 7.72 23.27
C ILE A 166 -6.26 9.07 23.68
N TYR A 167 -5.67 9.78 22.72
CA TYR A 167 -5.14 11.12 22.88
C TYR A 167 -5.77 12.02 21.82
N GLU A 168 -6.25 13.19 22.22
CA GLU A 168 -6.81 14.21 21.35
C GLU A 168 -6.30 15.60 21.78
N ASP A 169 -5.93 16.45 20.83
CA ASP A 169 -5.65 17.88 21.02
C ASP A 169 -6.17 18.69 19.80
N ASP A 170 -5.72 19.93 19.66
CA ASP A 170 -6.17 20.82 18.57
C ASP A 170 -5.54 20.50 17.20
N ASN A 171 -4.61 19.55 17.10
CA ASN A 171 -3.87 19.12 15.91
C ASN A 171 -2.95 20.16 15.25
N GLU A 172 -2.92 21.41 15.72
CA GLU A 172 -2.27 22.51 15.00
C GLU A 172 -1.23 23.26 15.82
N THR A 173 -1.41 23.35 17.15
CA THR A 173 -0.62 24.26 17.98
C THR A 173 0.20 23.54 19.05
N TYR A 174 1.10 24.26 19.71
CA TYR A 174 1.83 23.78 20.89
C TYR A 174 1.02 23.90 22.19
N ALA A 175 -0.29 24.13 22.14
CA ALA A 175 -1.11 24.29 23.34
C ALA A 175 -1.13 23.02 24.22
N TYR A 176 -0.89 21.84 23.65
CA TYR A 176 -0.74 20.59 24.39
C TYR A 176 0.41 20.63 25.41
N GLU A 177 1.47 21.41 25.16
CA GLU A 177 2.59 21.60 26.10
C GLU A 177 2.14 22.31 27.38
N LYS A 178 1.04 23.08 27.29
CA LYS A 178 0.38 23.76 28.41
C LYS A 178 -0.81 22.97 28.96
N GLY A 179 -0.97 21.71 28.55
CA GLY A 179 -2.01 20.81 29.01
C GLY A 179 -3.34 20.86 28.26
N GLN A 180 -3.43 21.61 27.14
CA GLN A 180 -4.63 21.61 26.30
C GLN A 180 -4.68 20.36 25.41
N ARG A 181 -5.10 19.27 26.03
CA ARG A 181 -5.31 17.95 25.41
C ARG A 181 -6.29 17.16 26.25
N ALA A 182 -6.87 16.12 25.67
CA ALA A 182 -7.70 15.16 26.37
C ALA A 182 -7.17 13.74 26.18
N THR A 183 -7.29 12.91 27.21
CA THR A 183 -6.97 11.48 27.14
C THR A 183 -8.01 10.64 27.84
N TYR A 184 -8.19 9.39 27.41
CA TYR A 184 -8.94 8.39 28.16
C TYR A 184 -8.45 6.98 27.81
N ASP A 185 -8.49 6.09 28.80
CA ASP A 185 -8.03 4.72 28.62
C ASP A 185 -9.14 3.80 28.11
N LEU A 186 -8.79 2.93 27.18
CA LEU A 186 -9.51 1.74 26.80
C LEU A 186 -8.78 0.55 27.42
N VAL A 187 -9.44 -0.20 28.29
CA VAL A 187 -8.86 -1.35 28.99
C VAL A 187 -9.70 -2.58 28.71
N TRP A 188 -9.10 -3.57 28.04
CA TRP A 188 -9.71 -4.85 27.74
C TRP A 188 -9.27 -5.89 28.76
N ASN A 189 -10.26 -6.55 29.38
CA ASN A 189 -10.07 -7.77 30.14
C ASN A 189 -10.53 -8.97 29.29
N ASP A 190 -9.59 -9.82 28.89
CA ASP A 190 -9.86 -10.89 27.93
C ASP A 190 -10.69 -12.02 28.55
N GLN A 191 -10.39 -12.36 29.80
CA GLN A 191 -11.08 -13.42 30.53
C GLN A 191 -12.55 -13.05 30.79
N ALA A 192 -12.80 -11.81 31.22
CA ALA A 192 -14.13 -11.29 31.50
C ALA A 192 -14.88 -10.81 30.24
N ARG A 193 -14.21 -10.79 29.07
CA ARG A 193 -14.73 -10.25 27.81
C ARG A 193 -15.33 -8.85 27.98
N THR A 194 -14.61 -7.98 28.68
CA THR A 194 -15.12 -6.66 29.08
C THR A 194 -14.15 -5.56 28.66
N LEU A 195 -14.70 -4.53 28.01
CA LEU A 195 -13.99 -3.28 27.73
C LEU A 195 -14.42 -2.21 28.73
N SER A 196 -13.46 -1.67 29.47
CA SER A 196 -13.63 -0.48 30.28
C SER A 196 -13.13 0.75 29.52
N VAL A 197 -13.98 1.76 29.40
CA VAL A 197 -13.63 3.10 28.93
C VAL A 197 -13.49 3.99 30.16
N GLY A 198 -12.29 4.49 30.42
CA GLY A 198 -11.98 5.32 31.57
C GLY A 198 -12.60 6.72 31.48
N ALA A 199 -12.53 7.48 32.58
CA ALA A 199 -12.91 8.90 32.58
C ALA A 199 -11.96 9.72 31.69
N ARG A 200 -12.50 10.71 30.99
CA ARG A 200 -11.71 11.68 30.22
C ARG A 200 -10.91 12.57 31.17
N GLN A 201 -9.63 12.72 30.88
CA GLN A 201 -8.71 13.59 31.59
C GLN A 201 -8.27 14.72 30.66
N GLY A 202 -8.45 15.96 31.09
CA GLY A 202 -8.12 17.15 30.31
C GLY A 202 -9.20 17.56 29.31
N SER A 203 -8.94 18.66 28.61
CA SER A 203 -9.82 19.27 27.61
C SER A 203 -9.03 20.25 26.75
N PHE A 204 -9.53 20.56 25.57
CA PHE A 204 -8.98 21.60 24.69
C PHE A 204 -10.13 22.31 23.92
N PRO A 205 -9.91 23.55 23.43
CA PRO A 205 -10.88 24.26 22.61
C PRO A 205 -11.29 23.44 21.37
N GLY A 206 -12.59 23.34 21.09
CA GLY A 206 -13.11 22.57 19.95
C GLY A 206 -13.24 21.07 20.18
N MET A 207 -12.90 20.55 21.37
CA MET A 207 -13.03 19.13 21.70
C MET A 207 -14.48 18.62 21.54
N ILE A 208 -14.63 17.49 20.86
CA ILE A 208 -15.89 16.76 20.74
C ILE A 208 -16.32 16.22 22.10
N GLN A 209 -17.44 16.73 22.62
CA GLN A 209 -17.88 16.42 23.98
C GLN A 209 -18.45 15.02 24.11
N LYS A 210 -19.19 14.57 23.09
CA LYS A 210 -19.79 13.23 23.01
C LYS A 210 -19.40 12.57 21.70
N ARG A 211 -18.87 11.34 21.77
CA ARG A 211 -18.44 10.57 20.59
C ARG A 211 -19.07 9.18 20.62
N GLN A 212 -19.56 8.73 19.48
CA GLN A 212 -19.99 7.34 19.33
C GLN A 212 -18.78 6.43 19.18
N LEU A 213 -18.72 5.37 19.98
CA LEU A 213 -17.73 4.30 19.86
C LEU A 213 -18.44 3.04 19.35
N ASN A 214 -18.06 2.63 18.15
CA ASN A 214 -18.47 1.39 17.51
C ASN A 214 -17.46 0.29 17.90
N LEU A 215 -17.85 -0.59 18.81
CA LEU A 215 -16.94 -1.59 19.36
C LEU A 215 -17.05 -2.91 18.59
N VAL A 216 -15.90 -3.47 18.23
CA VAL A 216 -15.79 -4.66 17.39
C VAL A 216 -14.86 -5.65 18.08
N LEU A 217 -15.39 -6.84 18.42
CA LEU A 217 -14.56 -7.96 18.87
C LEU A 217 -14.12 -8.75 17.62
N VAL A 218 -12.83 -8.71 17.33
CA VAL A 218 -12.25 -9.30 16.12
C VAL A 218 -12.34 -10.83 16.17
N ALA A 219 -12.76 -11.41 15.04
CA ALA A 219 -12.80 -12.84 14.78
C ALA A 219 -12.42 -13.11 13.32
N PRO A 220 -12.00 -14.35 12.96
CA PRO A 220 -11.71 -14.70 11.57
C PRO A 220 -12.86 -14.32 10.63
N GLY A 221 -12.54 -13.60 9.54
CA GLY A 221 -13.51 -13.09 8.56
C GLY A 221 -14.37 -11.90 9.03
N LYS A 222 -14.18 -11.37 10.25
CA LYS A 222 -14.93 -10.25 10.80
C LYS A 222 -14.02 -9.11 11.23
N GLY A 223 -14.20 -7.93 10.64
CA GLY A 223 -13.42 -6.73 10.93
C GLY A 223 -11.98 -6.82 10.43
N ALA A 224 -11.81 -7.39 9.24
CA ALA A 224 -10.53 -7.60 8.61
C ALA A 224 -10.21 -6.47 7.61
N GLY A 225 -8.93 -6.16 7.44
CA GLY A 225 -8.44 -5.13 6.54
C GLY A 225 -8.80 -3.72 6.98
N ALA A 226 -8.71 -2.76 6.07
CA ALA A 226 -8.99 -1.35 6.36
C ALA A 226 -10.49 -0.96 6.27
N GLN A 227 -11.36 -1.87 5.83
CA GLN A 227 -12.80 -1.59 5.67
C GLN A 227 -13.52 -1.61 7.01
N SER A 228 -14.61 -0.84 7.14
CA SER A 228 -15.44 -0.85 8.35
C SER A 228 -15.98 -2.25 8.66
N ALA A 229 -16.03 -2.57 9.94
CA ALA A 229 -16.42 -3.87 10.43
C ALA A 229 -17.88 -3.90 10.89
N PRO A 230 -18.56 -5.07 10.87
CA PRO A 230 -19.81 -5.26 11.59
C PRO A 230 -19.61 -4.99 13.09
N VAL A 231 -20.41 -4.07 13.63
CA VAL A 231 -20.31 -3.60 15.02
C VAL A 231 -20.99 -4.57 15.98
N ASP A 232 -20.33 -4.88 17.10
CA ASP A 232 -20.89 -5.75 18.16
C ASP A 232 -21.67 -4.97 19.21
N ARG A 233 -21.12 -3.82 19.59
CA ARG A 233 -21.67 -2.95 20.64
C ARG A 233 -21.46 -1.50 20.24
N GLN A 234 -22.37 -0.64 20.65
CA GLN A 234 -22.24 0.81 20.46
C GLN A 234 -22.44 1.50 21.79
N ILE A 235 -21.60 2.49 22.06
CA ILE A 235 -21.79 3.39 23.21
C ILE A 235 -21.64 4.84 22.77
N LEU A 236 -22.43 5.71 23.36
CA LEU A 236 -22.20 7.15 23.31
C LEU A 236 -21.33 7.52 24.51
N TYR A 237 -20.05 7.81 24.25
CA TYR A 237 -19.10 8.23 25.27
C TYR A 237 -19.17 9.74 25.44
N ASP A 238 -19.40 10.18 26.68
CA ASP A 238 -19.61 11.58 27.07
C ASP A 238 -18.47 12.12 27.95
N GLY A 239 -17.45 11.32 28.22
CA GLY A 239 -16.35 11.63 29.13
C GLY A 239 -16.42 10.89 30.47
N GLU A 240 -17.58 10.31 30.79
CA GLU A 240 -17.77 9.50 32.01
C GLU A 240 -17.38 8.04 31.78
N PRO A 241 -16.81 7.35 32.79
CA PRO A 241 -16.45 5.95 32.67
C PRO A 241 -17.61 5.07 32.20
N LYS A 242 -17.34 4.16 31.25
CA LYS A 242 -18.28 3.14 30.79
C LYS A 242 -17.65 1.76 30.88
N VAL A 243 -18.47 0.73 31.11
CA VAL A 243 -18.04 -0.67 31.04
C VAL A 243 -18.97 -1.40 30.10
N VAL A 244 -18.40 -2.11 29.12
CA VAL A 244 -19.16 -2.84 28.10
C VAL A 244 -18.72 -4.30 28.11
N ARG A 245 -19.69 -5.19 28.27
CA ARG A 245 -19.49 -6.64 28.16
C ARG A 245 -19.88 -7.14 26.77
N PHE A 246 -19.04 -8.01 26.21
CA PHE A 246 -19.26 -8.67 24.92
C PHE A 246 -19.96 -10.01 25.12
#